data_AF-A0A5C1QAE1-F1
#
_entry.id   AF-A0A5C1QAE1-F1
#
_cell.length_a   1.000
_cell.length_b   1.000
_cell.length_c   1.000
_cell.angle_alpha   90.00
_cell.angle_beta   90.00
_cell.angle_gamma   90.00
#
_symmetry.space_group_name_H-M   'P 1'
#
loop_
_entity.id
_entity.type
_entity.pdbx_description
1 polymer ?
#
loop_
_entity_poly.entity_id
_entity_poly.type
_entity_poly.pdbx_seq_one_letter_code
_entity_poly.pdbx_strand_id
1 'polypeptide(L)'
;MGLKLLESVEEILDRVKRETGKEILLFENDKMSSMVEVKSAREADENHLMAYSSNYTPEINHLVASKALQIIRMFKETPENRKIAVAYQDHLNNARMGIALEVERKPHLEVVLNDHNLTSTWVLSLINQLISQPANLNVEKEIYNNYPDLRQFQKSIINSQFTDFNLTLSKEVESLSPSIIYNTSAIMNYVYLKIIDDITGSDFIDNLNYIVKRSKSETLYEYSKKNLENSITGDIKMTDYWAKYLNIENWYTWIDFEDGASN
;
A
#
# COMPACT_ATOMS: atom_id res chain seq x y z
N MET A 1 24.69 -0.41 -15.86
CA MET A 1 25.51 -0.25 -14.63
C MET A 1 24.79 -1.10 -13.58
N GLY A 2 25.47 -2.04 -12.91
CA GLY A 2 24.77 -2.97 -12.00
C GLY A 2 24.10 -2.23 -10.83
N LEU A 3 22.93 -2.71 -10.41
CA LEU A 3 22.25 -2.19 -9.23
C LEU A 3 23.19 -2.26 -8.01
N LYS A 4 23.35 -1.14 -7.31
CA LYS A 4 24.17 -1.05 -6.10
C LYS A 4 23.27 -0.99 -4.89
N LEU A 5 23.33 -2.03 -4.06
CA LEU A 5 22.57 -2.13 -2.82
C LEU A 5 23.48 -1.84 -1.62
N LEU A 6 22.88 -1.36 -0.53
CA LEU A 6 23.54 -1.29 0.77
C LEU A 6 23.65 -2.69 1.38
N GLU A 7 24.64 -2.87 2.26
CA GLU A 7 24.85 -4.12 3.01
C GLU A 7 23.60 -4.53 3.82
N SER A 8 22.89 -3.57 4.41
CA SER A 8 21.61 -3.81 5.10
C SER A 8 20.53 -4.38 4.19
N VAL A 9 20.48 -3.95 2.93
CA VAL A 9 19.53 -4.46 1.94
C VAL A 9 19.92 -5.87 1.54
N GLU A 10 21.20 -6.13 1.31
CA GLU A 10 21.71 -7.48 1.02
C GLU A 10 21.40 -8.45 2.18
N GLU A 11 21.57 -8.01 3.43
CA GLU A 11 21.21 -8.79 4.63
C GLU A 11 19.72 -9.16 4.66
N ILE A 12 18.83 -8.21 4.30
CA ILE A 12 17.39 -8.46 4.21
C ILE A 12 17.07 -9.46 3.10
N LEU A 13 17.74 -9.35 1.94
CA LEU A 13 17.55 -10.31 0.83
C LEU A 13 18.01 -11.72 1.24
N ASP A 14 19.14 -11.84 1.93
CA ASP A 14 19.60 -13.12 2.47
C ASP A 14 18.63 -13.68 3.53
N ARG A 15 18.03 -12.79 4.32
CA ARG A 15 17.00 -13.17 5.29
C ARG A 15 15.75 -13.72 4.62
N VAL A 16 15.34 -13.18 3.47
CA VAL A 16 14.26 -13.78 2.67
C VAL A 16 14.60 -15.23 2.33
N LYS A 17 15.80 -15.49 1.78
CA LYS A 17 16.22 -16.87 1.45
C LYS A 17 16.19 -17.80 2.66
N ARG A 18 16.63 -17.34 3.84
CA ARG A 18 16.59 -18.13 5.07
C ARG A 18 15.17 -18.41 5.56
N GLU A 19 14.27 -17.45 5.46
CA GLU A 19 12.90 -17.57 6.01
C GLU A 19 11.91 -18.23 5.04
N THR A 20 12.11 -18.09 3.72
CA THR A 20 11.20 -18.65 2.70
C THR A 20 11.74 -19.91 2.04
N GLY A 21 13.04 -20.16 2.15
CA GLY A 21 13.75 -21.19 1.39
C GLY A 21 14.01 -20.82 -0.08
N LYS A 22 13.62 -19.61 -0.51
CA LYS A 22 13.70 -19.16 -1.91
C LYS A 22 14.39 -17.79 -1.98
N GLU A 23 15.28 -17.61 -2.94
CA GLU A 23 15.97 -16.33 -3.11
C GLU A 23 15.12 -15.34 -3.92
N ILE A 24 15.51 -14.06 -3.88
CA ILE A 24 14.97 -13.02 -4.74
C ILE A 24 15.91 -12.84 -5.93
N LEU A 25 15.39 -13.07 -7.14
CA LEU A 25 16.08 -12.71 -8.38
C LEU A 25 15.74 -11.27 -8.75
N LEU A 26 16.77 -10.43 -8.74
CA LEU A 26 16.70 -9.04 -9.15
C LEU A 26 16.96 -8.91 -10.66
N PHE A 27 16.08 -8.22 -11.37
CA PHE A 27 16.28 -7.93 -12.79
C PHE A 27 15.72 -6.57 -13.19
N GLU A 28 16.30 -5.99 -14.23
CA GLU A 28 15.88 -4.71 -14.77
C GLU A 28 14.64 -4.87 -15.67
N ASN A 29 13.65 -3.99 -15.52
CA ASN A 29 12.46 -3.94 -16.37
C ASN A 29 11.89 -2.52 -16.49
N ASP A 30 11.98 -1.92 -17.67
CA ASP A 30 11.50 -0.55 -17.93
C ASP A 30 10.04 -0.45 -18.37
N LYS A 31 9.31 -1.56 -18.42
CA LYS A 31 7.87 -1.59 -18.74
C LYS A 31 6.97 -1.53 -17.50
N MET A 32 7.56 -1.30 -16.33
CA MET A 32 6.86 -1.30 -15.06
C MET A 32 6.16 0.03 -14.78
N SER A 33 5.16 -0.05 -13.91
CA SER A 33 4.39 1.11 -13.43
C SER A 33 5.04 1.80 -12.22
N SER A 34 5.97 1.11 -11.56
CA SER A 34 6.68 1.60 -10.37
C SER A 34 8.17 1.30 -10.45
N MET A 35 8.97 1.92 -9.57
CA MET A 35 10.42 1.72 -9.55
C MET A 35 10.82 0.30 -9.14
N VAL A 36 10.02 -0.38 -8.32
CA VAL A 36 10.25 -1.76 -7.88
C VAL A 36 8.92 -2.53 -7.82
N GLU A 37 8.82 -3.60 -8.59
CA GLU A 37 7.69 -4.54 -8.56
C GLU A 37 8.15 -5.91 -8.05
N VAL A 38 7.29 -6.61 -7.33
CA VAL A 38 7.65 -7.90 -6.71
C VAL A 38 6.57 -8.94 -7.00
N LYS A 39 7.02 -10.13 -7.38
CA LYS A 39 6.21 -11.34 -7.42
C LYS A 39 6.79 -12.34 -6.42
N SER A 40 6.01 -12.60 -5.37
CA SER A 40 6.38 -13.62 -4.39
C SER A 40 6.24 -15.02 -5.00
N ALA A 41 7.23 -15.88 -4.78
CA ALA A 41 7.21 -17.26 -5.23
C ALA A 41 6.04 -18.03 -4.61
N ARG A 42 5.27 -18.72 -5.45
CA ARG A 42 4.30 -19.76 -5.06
C ARG A 42 5.02 -21.07 -4.78
N GLU A 43 4.31 -22.12 -4.36
CA GLU A 43 4.92 -23.43 -4.10
C GLU A 43 5.75 -23.93 -5.29
N ALA A 44 5.19 -23.86 -6.51
CA ALA A 44 5.80 -24.33 -7.75
C ALA A 44 6.93 -23.44 -8.30
N ASP A 45 7.06 -22.19 -7.83
CA ASP A 45 8.11 -21.28 -8.30
C ASP A 45 9.43 -21.57 -7.58
N GLU A 46 10.57 -21.53 -8.28
CA GLU A 46 11.87 -21.72 -7.64
C GLU A 46 12.29 -20.50 -6.80
N ASN A 47 12.00 -19.29 -7.30
CA ASN A 47 12.50 -18.04 -6.75
C ASN A 47 11.44 -16.95 -6.70
N HIS A 48 11.60 -16.02 -5.76
CA HIS A 48 10.89 -14.74 -5.79
C HIS A 48 11.48 -13.90 -6.92
N LEU A 49 10.66 -13.06 -7.53
CA LEU A 49 11.07 -12.17 -8.61
C LEU A 49 10.89 -10.73 -8.17
N MET A 50 11.93 -9.91 -8.32
CA MET A 50 11.86 -8.49 -8.06
C MET A 50 12.46 -7.72 -9.22
N ALA A 51 11.60 -6.95 -9.87
CA ALA A 51 11.96 -6.14 -11.01
C ALA A 51 12.26 -4.71 -10.55
N TYR A 52 13.26 -4.06 -11.14
CA TYR A 52 13.61 -2.66 -10.86
C TYR A 52 13.77 -1.84 -12.15
N SER A 53 13.47 -0.54 -12.09
CA SER A 53 13.63 0.37 -13.24
C SER A 53 15.10 0.69 -13.51
N SER A 54 15.50 0.82 -14.78
CA SER A 54 16.85 1.27 -15.18
C SER A 54 17.15 2.72 -14.75
N ASN A 55 16.11 3.53 -14.52
CA ASN A 55 16.21 4.93 -14.07
C ASN A 55 16.12 5.06 -12.54
N TYR A 56 16.66 4.09 -11.81
CA TYR A 56 16.58 4.07 -10.35
C TYR A 56 17.38 5.21 -9.69
N THR A 57 16.86 5.69 -8.57
CA THR A 57 17.54 6.63 -7.67
C THR A 57 18.05 5.89 -6.42
N PRO A 58 18.86 6.51 -5.54
CA PRO A 58 19.33 5.86 -4.31
C PRO A 58 18.22 5.30 -3.40
N GLU A 59 17.01 5.88 -3.49
CA GLU A 59 15.79 5.43 -2.81
C GLU A 59 15.40 3.98 -3.13
N ILE A 60 15.92 3.40 -4.22
CA ILE A 60 15.73 1.98 -4.54
C ILE A 60 16.10 1.06 -3.37
N ASN A 61 17.07 1.45 -2.54
CA ASN A 61 17.45 0.68 -1.35
C ASN A 61 16.29 0.51 -0.37
N HIS A 62 15.53 1.59 -0.12
CA HIS A 62 14.33 1.53 0.73
C HIS A 62 13.24 0.69 0.08
N LEU A 63 13.02 0.86 -1.22
CA LEU A 63 11.97 0.15 -1.94
C LEU A 63 12.21 -1.36 -1.99
N VAL A 64 13.44 -1.78 -2.31
CA VAL A 64 13.85 -3.19 -2.31
C VAL A 64 13.72 -3.79 -0.92
N ALA A 65 14.25 -3.12 0.12
CA ALA A 65 14.13 -3.57 1.49
C ALA A 65 12.66 -3.72 1.92
N SER A 66 11.82 -2.75 1.59
CA SER A 66 10.40 -2.76 1.93
C SER A 66 9.67 -3.96 1.30
N LYS A 67 9.91 -4.23 0.01
CA LYS A 67 9.31 -5.39 -0.67
C LYS A 67 9.83 -6.72 -0.13
N ALA A 68 11.11 -6.81 0.18
CA ALA A 68 11.71 -8.00 0.79
C ALA A 68 11.14 -8.27 2.19
N LEU A 69 10.94 -7.22 3.00
CA LEU A 69 10.29 -7.34 4.30
C LEU A 69 8.81 -7.75 4.17
N GLN A 70 8.07 -7.26 3.17
CA GLN A 70 6.71 -7.73 2.89
C GLN A 70 6.68 -9.25 2.60
N ILE A 71 7.64 -9.77 1.82
CA ILE A 71 7.77 -11.22 1.59
C ILE A 71 7.99 -11.95 2.92
N ILE A 72 8.98 -11.51 3.71
CA ILE A 72 9.28 -12.11 5.02
C ILE A 72 8.02 -12.16 5.90
N ARG A 73 7.26 -11.07 5.98
CA ARG A 73 6.03 -11.01 6.77
C ARG A 73 5.00 -12.05 6.36
N MET A 74 4.79 -12.22 5.05
CA MET A 74 3.85 -13.21 4.53
C MET A 74 4.32 -14.64 4.82
N PHE A 75 5.62 -14.91 4.71
CA PHE A 75 6.19 -16.25 4.87
C PHE A 75 6.42 -16.69 6.33
N LYS A 76 6.41 -15.75 7.28
CA LYS A 76 6.35 -16.07 8.72
C LYS A 76 5.07 -16.80 9.13
N GLU A 77 4.03 -16.70 8.31
CA GLU A 77 2.77 -17.39 8.53
C GLU A 77 2.77 -18.76 7.85
N THR A 78 1.99 -19.68 8.44
CA THR A 78 1.76 -21.01 7.85
C THR A 78 1.13 -20.90 6.45
N PRO A 79 1.50 -21.77 5.49
CA PRO A 79 1.01 -21.69 4.11
C PRO A 79 -0.50 -21.53 3.98
N GLU A 80 -1.28 -22.23 4.80
CA GLU A 80 -2.75 -22.26 4.79
C GLU A 80 -3.38 -20.93 5.23
N ASN A 81 -2.62 -20.12 5.97
CA ASN A 81 -3.04 -18.83 6.48
C ASN A 81 -2.51 -17.66 5.63
N ARG A 82 -1.69 -17.91 4.60
CA ARG A 82 -1.22 -16.87 3.67
C ARG A 82 -2.38 -16.49 2.76
N LYS A 83 -2.84 -15.24 2.90
CA LYS A 83 -3.91 -14.70 2.07
C LYS A 83 -3.42 -13.53 1.24
N ILE A 84 -4.03 -13.36 0.09
CA ILE A 84 -3.91 -12.14 -0.72
C ILE A 84 -5.30 -11.59 -1.03
N ALA A 85 -5.39 -10.27 -1.14
CA ALA A 85 -6.62 -9.61 -1.48
C ALA A 85 -6.75 -9.48 -3.00
N VAL A 86 -7.95 -9.75 -3.52
CA VAL A 86 -8.28 -9.70 -4.94
C VAL A 86 -9.60 -8.97 -5.16
N ALA A 87 -9.70 -8.27 -6.29
CA ALA A 87 -10.90 -7.56 -6.71
C ALA A 87 -11.42 -8.11 -8.04
N TYR A 88 -12.32 -9.09 -7.98
CA TYR A 88 -13.09 -9.56 -9.14
C TYR A 88 -14.09 -8.53 -9.67
N GLN A 89 -14.67 -8.83 -10.84
CA GLN A 89 -15.61 -7.95 -11.54
C GLN A 89 -16.81 -7.53 -10.66
N ASP A 90 -17.36 -8.43 -9.85
CA ASP A 90 -18.49 -8.10 -8.97
C ASP A 90 -18.12 -7.08 -7.89
N HIS A 91 -16.88 -7.13 -7.38
CA HIS A 91 -16.38 -6.13 -6.44
C HIS A 91 -16.22 -4.76 -7.11
N LEU A 92 -15.73 -4.73 -8.35
CA LEU A 92 -15.66 -3.49 -9.14
C LEU A 92 -17.06 -2.93 -9.43
N ASN A 93 -18.06 -3.80 -9.64
CA ASN A 93 -19.46 -3.40 -9.80
C ASN A 93 -20.03 -2.79 -8.51
N ASN A 94 -19.72 -3.36 -7.35
CA ASN A 94 -20.10 -2.79 -6.05
C ASN A 94 -19.50 -1.39 -5.85
N ALA A 95 -18.23 -1.21 -6.19
CA ALA A 95 -17.56 0.09 -6.11
C ALA A 95 -18.18 1.12 -7.07
N ARG A 96 -18.48 0.71 -8.31
CA ARG A 96 -19.20 1.53 -9.30
C ARG A 96 -20.57 1.97 -8.79
N MET A 97 -21.31 1.08 -8.14
CA MET A 97 -22.61 1.42 -7.53
C MET A 97 -22.45 2.50 -6.46
N GLY A 98 -21.43 2.39 -5.60
CA GLY A 98 -21.10 3.42 -4.61
C GLY A 98 -20.86 4.80 -5.22
N ILE A 99 -20.14 4.86 -6.35
CA ILE A 99 -19.91 6.10 -7.11
C ILE A 99 -21.21 6.59 -7.77
N ALA A 100 -22.03 5.70 -8.33
CA ALA A 100 -23.27 6.02 -9.01
C ALA A 100 -24.30 6.71 -8.10
N LEU A 101 -24.31 6.39 -6.81
CA LEU A 101 -25.16 7.05 -5.82
C LEU A 101 -24.85 8.55 -5.64
N GLU A 102 -23.71 9.03 -6.13
CA GLU A 102 -23.31 10.43 -6.03
C GLU A 102 -23.68 11.27 -7.26
N VAL A 103 -24.10 10.65 -8.37
CA VAL A 103 -24.34 11.33 -9.66
C VAL A 103 -25.35 12.47 -9.55
N GLU A 104 -26.42 12.29 -8.77
CA GLU A 104 -27.43 13.35 -8.55
C GLU A 104 -26.80 14.64 -7.99
N ARG A 105 -25.79 14.51 -7.13
CA ARG A 105 -25.09 15.65 -6.50
C ARG A 105 -23.87 16.10 -7.29
N LYS A 106 -23.29 15.22 -8.09
CA LYS A 106 -22.10 15.45 -8.92
C LYS A 106 -22.33 14.89 -10.34
N PRO A 107 -23.10 15.59 -11.20
CA PRO A 107 -23.53 15.05 -12.50
C PRO A 107 -22.37 14.70 -13.45
N HIS A 108 -21.22 15.36 -13.32
CA HIS A 108 -20.03 15.05 -14.12
C HIS A 108 -19.51 13.62 -13.89
N LEU A 109 -19.87 12.98 -12.78
CA LEU A 109 -19.53 11.58 -12.51
C LEU A 109 -20.22 10.60 -13.47
N GLU A 110 -21.30 10.99 -14.15
CA GLU A 110 -21.91 10.16 -15.20
C GLU A 110 -20.93 9.88 -16.34
N VAL A 111 -20.11 10.88 -16.72
CA VAL A 111 -19.06 10.71 -17.74
C VAL A 111 -17.99 9.74 -17.24
N VAL A 112 -17.58 9.86 -15.98
CA VAL A 112 -16.57 8.98 -15.37
C VAL A 112 -17.06 7.53 -15.33
N LEU A 113 -18.31 7.29 -14.94
CA LEU A 113 -18.89 5.95 -14.87
C LEU A 113 -18.97 5.24 -16.23
N ASN A 114 -19.09 6.02 -17.31
CA ASN A 114 -19.03 5.52 -18.68
C ASN A 114 -17.60 5.21 -19.15
N ASP A 115 -16.57 5.74 -18.47
CA ASP A 115 -15.17 5.34 -18.67
C ASP A 115 -14.79 4.21 -17.71
N HIS A 116 -14.88 2.99 -18.21
CA HIS A 116 -14.54 1.79 -17.46
C HIS A 116 -13.07 1.74 -17.01
N ASN A 117 -12.14 2.31 -17.78
CA ASN A 117 -10.72 2.27 -17.44
C ASN A 117 -10.40 3.26 -16.33
N LEU A 118 -10.93 4.48 -16.42
CA LEU A 118 -10.76 5.50 -15.37
C LEU A 118 -11.37 5.02 -14.05
N THR A 119 -12.62 4.53 -14.10
CA THR A 119 -13.31 4.07 -12.89
C THR A 119 -12.59 2.88 -12.25
N SER A 120 -12.14 1.91 -13.05
CA SER A 120 -11.41 0.75 -12.51
C SER A 120 -10.06 1.17 -11.93
N THR A 121 -9.36 2.11 -12.55
CA THR A 121 -8.11 2.67 -12.02
C THR A 121 -8.34 3.28 -10.63
N TRP A 122 -9.34 4.14 -10.44
CA TRP A 122 -9.62 4.73 -9.13
C TRP A 122 -9.94 3.70 -8.05
N VAL A 123 -10.79 2.72 -8.39
CA VAL A 123 -11.19 1.67 -7.44
C VAL A 123 -10.00 0.78 -7.08
N LEU A 124 -9.23 0.31 -8.07
CA LEU A 124 -8.08 -0.55 -7.84
C LEU A 124 -6.96 0.19 -7.10
N SER A 125 -6.70 1.47 -7.39
CA SER A 125 -5.75 2.29 -6.64
C SER A 125 -6.15 2.41 -5.17
N LEU A 126 -7.43 2.63 -4.88
CA LEU A 126 -7.92 2.73 -3.51
C LEU A 126 -7.84 1.40 -2.76
N ILE A 127 -8.19 0.28 -3.42
CA ILE A 127 -8.07 -1.07 -2.87
C ILE A 127 -6.60 -1.39 -2.58
N ASN A 128 -5.68 -1.09 -3.50
CA ASN A 128 -4.24 -1.28 -3.30
C ASN A 128 -3.71 -0.45 -2.12
N GLN A 129 -4.19 0.79 -1.95
CA GLN A 129 -3.87 1.61 -0.78
C GLN A 129 -4.36 0.95 0.52
N LEU A 130 -5.62 0.52 0.55
CA LEU A 130 -6.24 -0.14 1.69
C LEU A 130 -5.50 -1.42 2.12
N ILE A 131 -5.10 -2.26 1.16
CA ILE A 131 -4.42 -3.53 1.42
C ILE A 131 -2.97 -3.30 1.87
N SER A 132 -2.28 -2.35 1.23
CA SER A 132 -0.84 -2.17 1.45
C SER A 132 -0.50 -1.35 2.69
N GLN A 133 -1.26 -0.30 3.01
CA GLN A 133 -0.88 0.65 4.05
C GLN A 133 -0.76 0.03 5.45
N PRO A 134 -1.71 -0.81 5.93
CA PRO A 134 -1.56 -1.46 7.23
C PRO A 134 -0.29 -2.30 7.35
N ALA A 135 0.03 -3.12 6.35
CA ALA A 135 1.25 -3.92 6.32
C ALA A 135 2.51 -3.03 6.26
N ASN A 136 2.44 -1.95 5.47
CA ASN A 136 3.55 -1.00 5.33
C ASN A 136 3.90 -0.32 6.66
N LEU A 137 2.93 -0.01 7.54
CA LEU A 137 3.24 0.58 8.84
C LEU A 137 4.22 -0.27 9.66
N ASN A 138 4.05 -1.60 9.63
CA ASN A 138 4.96 -2.51 10.30
C ASN A 138 6.32 -2.60 9.59
N VAL A 139 6.34 -2.57 8.25
CA VAL A 139 7.58 -2.55 7.45
C VAL A 139 8.38 -1.28 7.74
N GLU A 140 7.75 -0.12 7.70
CA GLU A 140 8.39 1.17 7.98
C GLU A 140 8.92 1.24 9.42
N LYS A 141 8.16 0.69 10.38
CA LYS A 141 8.62 0.54 11.77
C LYS A 141 9.84 -0.38 11.89
N GLU A 142 9.86 -1.50 11.17
CA GLU A 142 10.99 -2.44 11.17
C GLU A 142 12.24 -1.80 10.55
N ILE A 143 12.09 -1.11 9.42
CA ILE A 143 13.16 -0.35 8.77
C ILE A 143 13.74 0.70 9.71
N TYR A 144 12.88 1.54 10.29
CA TYR A 144 13.33 2.62 11.17
C TYR A 144 14.09 2.09 12.38
N ASN A 145 13.60 1.02 13.03
CA ASN A 145 14.19 0.51 14.26
C ASN A 145 15.50 -0.26 14.02
N ASN A 146 15.59 -1.03 12.93
CA ASN A 146 16.65 -2.02 12.76
C ASN A 146 17.70 -1.66 11.70
N TYR A 147 17.40 -0.74 10.78
CA TYR A 147 18.27 -0.43 9.65
C TYR A 147 18.54 1.08 9.55
N PRO A 148 19.43 1.65 10.39
CA PRO A 148 19.65 3.09 10.48
C PRO A 148 20.13 3.76 9.18
N ASP A 149 20.88 3.04 8.35
CA ASP A 149 21.39 3.48 7.05
C ASP A 149 20.28 3.65 5.99
N LEU A 150 19.15 2.96 6.16
CA LEU A 150 17.96 3.10 5.31
C LEU A 150 17.09 4.32 5.66
N ARG A 151 17.21 4.89 6.86
CA ARG A 151 16.31 5.96 7.36
C ARG A 151 16.26 7.19 6.46
N GLN A 152 17.38 7.56 5.83
CA GLN A 152 17.39 8.71 4.92
C GLN A 152 16.55 8.46 3.65
N PHE A 153 16.58 7.23 3.13
CA PHE A 153 15.83 6.82 1.94
C PHE A 153 14.36 6.62 2.28
N GLN A 154 14.07 6.03 3.45
CA GLN A 154 12.74 5.99 4.04
C GLN A 154 12.11 7.38 4.10
N LYS A 155 12.82 8.35 4.72
CA LYS A 155 12.36 9.74 4.82
C LYS A 155 12.12 10.36 3.44
N SER A 156 13.01 10.12 2.47
CA SER A 156 12.86 10.63 1.10
C SER A 156 11.57 10.11 0.43
N ILE A 157 11.33 8.80 0.50
CA ILE A 157 10.12 8.17 -0.08
C ILE A 157 8.85 8.69 0.60
N ILE A 158 8.82 8.75 1.92
CA ILE A 158 7.64 9.21 2.66
C ILE A 158 7.40 10.70 2.42
N ASN A 159 8.45 11.53 2.32
CA ASN A 159 8.32 12.94 1.94
C ASN A 159 7.69 13.10 0.54
N SER A 160 8.06 12.25 -0.42
CA SER A 160 7.45 12.25 -1.76
C SER A 160 5.97 11.90 -1.66
N GLN A 161 5.63 10.83 -0.94
CA GLN A 161 4.24 10.41 -0.70
C GLN A 161 3.42 11.51 -0.02
N PHE A 162 3.99 12.19 0.98
CA PHE A 162 3.36 13.32 1.65
C PHE A 162 3.11 14.49 0.68
N THR A 163 4.11 14.84 -0.14
CA THR A 163 3.99 15.93 -1.12
C THR A 163 2.86 15.63 -2.11
N ASP A 164 2.85 14.43 -2.68
CA ASP A 164 1.81 14.00 -3.61
C ASP A 164 0.43 14.02 -2.94
N PHE A 165 0.32 13.47 -1.73
CA PHE A 165 -0.91 13.48 -0.97
C PHE A 165 -1.40 14.91 -0.69
N ASN A 166 -0.54 15.80 -0.21
CA ASN A 166 -0.93 17.17 0.14
C ASN A 166 -1.42 17.97 -1.07
N LEU A 167 -0.91 17.67 -2.28
CA LEU A 167 -1.43 18.22 -3.54
C LEU A 167 -2.84 17.72 -3.86
N THR A 168 -3.16 16.46 -3.54
CA THR A 168 -4.49 15.90 -3.78
C THR A 168 -5.58 16.44 -2.86
N LEU A 169 -5.23 17.13 -1.76
CA LEU A 169 -6.19 17.69 -0.79
C LEU A 169 -6.83 19.03 -1.24
N SER A 170 -6.65 19.42 -2.50
CA SER A 170 -7.21 20.65 -3.03
C SER A 170 -8.73 20.56 -3.21
N LYS A 171 -9.41 21.72 -3.12
CA LYS A 171 -10.86 21.81 -3.39
C LYS A 171 -11.22 21.37 -4.81
N GLU A 172 -10.33 21.59 -5.76
CA GLU A 172 -10.51 21.16 -7.15
C GLU A 172 -10.61 19.64 -7.23
N VAL A 173 -9.64 18.92 -6.65
CA VAL A 173 -9.66 17.45 -6.61
C VAL A 173 -10.89 16.93 -5.85
N GLU A 174 -11.26 17.53 -4.72
CA GLU A 174 -12.47 17.16 -3.96
C GLU A 174 -13.76 17.31 -4.79
N SER A 175 -13.85 18.39 -5.57
CA SER A 175 -15.01 18.68 -6.41
C SER A 175 -15.17 17.72 -7.58
N LEU A 176 -14.05 17.33 -8.21
CA LEU A 176 -14.04 16.50 -9.40
C LEU A 176 -14.14 14.99 -9.07
N SER A 177 -13.64 14.58 -7.91
CA SER A 177 -13.58 13.17 -7.52
C SER A 177 -14.90 12.65 -6.92
N PRO A 178 -15.21 11.35 -7.03
CA PRO A 178 -16.23 10.72 -6.21
C PRO A 178 -15.86 10.87 -4.74
N SER A 179 -16.82 11.26 -3.92
CA SER A 179 -16.63 11.57 -2.50
C SER A 179 -16.18 10.32 -1.75
N ILE A 180 -16.69 9.12 -2.09
CA ILE A 180 -16.21 7.87 -1.51
C ILE A 180 -14.73 7.60 -1.80
N ILE A 181 -14.24 7.89 -3.02
CA ILE A 181 -12.82 7.72 -3.37
C ILE A 181 -11.96 8.75 -2.64
N TYR A 182 -12.32 10.04 -2.76
CA TYR A 182 -11.58 11.15 -2.18
C TYR A 182 -11.48 11.05 -0.65
N ASN A 183 -12.62 10.90 0.05
CA ASN A 183 -12.62 10.86 1.51
C ASN A 183 -11.88 9.63 2.03
N THR A 184 -12.07 8.46 1.40
CA THR A 184 -11.44 7.21 1.86
C THR A 184 -9.93 7.29 1.69
N SER A 185 -9.43 7.72 0.53
CA SER A 185 -7.99 7.87 0.30
C SER A 185 -7.38 8.89 1.26
N ALA A 186 -8.04 10.03 1.46
CA ALA A 186 -7.56 11.07 2.37
C ALA A 186 -7.52 10.63 3.83
N ILE A 187 -8.53 9.88 4.28
CA ILE A 187 -8.56 9.31 5.63
C ILE A 187 -7.43 8.29 5.81
N MET A 188 -7.24 7.37 4.86
CA MET A 188 -6.19 6.34 4.94
C MET A 188 -4.78 6.96 4.93
N ASN A 189 -4.53 7.93 4.04
CA ASN A 189 -3.26 8.66 4.02
C ASN A 189 -3.00 9.45 5.31
N TYR A 190 -4.01 10.11 5.86
CA TYR A 190 -3.89 10.77 7.15
C TYR A 190 -3.46 9.79 8.25
N VAL A 191 -4.13 8.63 8.35
CA VAL A 191 -3.82 7.62 9.37
C VAL A 191 -2.41 7.07 9.18
N TYR A 192 -2.04 6.75 7.93
CA TYR A 192 -0.71 6.26 7.61
C TYR A 192 0.37 7.26 8.04
N LEU A 193 0.29 8.51 7.58
CA LEU A 193 1.28 9.55 7.89
C LEU A 193 1.35 9.86 9.38
N LYS A 194 0.22 9.88 10.08
CA LYS A 194 0.21 10.14 11.53
C LYS A 194 0.90 9.04 12.33
N ILE A 195 0.77 7.78 11.91
CA ILE A 195 1.50 6.67 12.54
C ILE A 195 2.98 6.73 12.17
N ILE A 196 3.33 7.17 10.96
CA ILE A 196 4.73 7.43 10.61
C ILE A 196 5.35 8.55 11.46
N ASP A 197 4.61 9.64 11.73
CA ASP A 197 5.04 10.68 12.66
C ASP A 197 5.34 10.09 14.05
N ASP A 198 4.46 9.23 14.57
CA ASP A 198 4.68 8.52 15.83
C ASP A 198 5.92 7.59 15.81
N ILE A 199 6.20 6.94 14.68
CA ILE A 199 7.33 6.00 14.53
C ILE A 199 8.65 6.76 14.42
N THR A 200 8.68 7.81 13.60
CA THR A 200 9.93 8.42 13.13
C THR A 200 10.26 9.75 13.81
N GLY A 201 9.28 10.36 14.49
CA GLY A 201 9.37 11.71 15.04
C GLY A 201 9.26 12.80 13.98
N SER A 202 8.70 12.51 12.80
CA SER A 202 8.37 13.50 11.78
C SER A 202 7.14 14.34 12.15
N ASP A 203 6.85 15.35 11.33
CA ASP A 203 5.82 16.35 11.53
C ASP A 203 4.91 16.49 10.29
N PHE A 204 4.64 15.41 9.56
CA PHE A 204 3.84 15.45 8.33
C PHE A 204 2.44 16.00 8.59
N ILE A 205 1.79 15.57 9.67
CA ILE A 205 0.42 15.98 9.98
C ILE A 205 0.32 17.47 10.30
N ASP A 206 1.33 18.04 10.95
CA ASP A 206 1.38 19.47 11.28
C ASP A 206 1.53 20.34 10.03
N ASN A 207 2.13 19.78 8.97
CA ASN A 207 2.37 20.44 7.69
C ASN A 207 1.25 20.20 6.65
N LEU A 208 0.17 19.49 7.00
CA LEU A 208 -0.95 19.27 6.07
C LEU A 208 -1.76 20.55 5.84
N ASN A 209 -2.09 20.82 4.57
CA ASN A 209 -2.92 21.97 4.20
C ASN A 209 -4.33 21.91 4.81
N TYR A 210 -4.87 20.69 4.90
CA TYR A 210 -6.23 20.43 5.34
C TYR A 210 -6.38 18.99 5.84
N ILE A 211 -7.30 18.75 6.77
CA ILE A 211 -7.60 17.39 7.26
C ILE A 211 -9.06 17.06 6.92
N VAL A 212 -9.23 16.23 5.90
CA VAL A 212 -10.52 15.70 5.46
C VAL A 212 -11.11 14.85 6.58
N LYS A 213 -12.38 15.12 6.92
CA LYS A 213 -13.17 14.36 7.91
C LYS A 213 -12.43 14.11 9.23
N ARG A 214 -11.73 15.12 9.79
CA ARG A 214 -10.87 15.03 10.99
C ARG A 214 -11.33 14.04 12.06
N SER A 215 -12.56 14.14 12.58
CA SER A 215 -13.06 13.22 13.61
C SER A 215 -13.05 11.75 13.18
N LYS A 216 -13.39 11.47 11.92
CA LYS A 216 -13.36 10.12 11.34
C LYS A 216 -11.92 9.62 11.20
N SER A 217 -11.01 10.48 10.75
CA SER A 217 -9.58 10.18 10.57
C SER A 217 -8.88 9.92 11.90
N GLU A 218 -9.13 10.76 12.91
CA GLU A 218 -8.62 10.60 14.27
C GLU A 218 -9.09 9.29 14.92
N THR A 219 -10.37 8.96 14.77
CA THR A 219 -10.92 7.71 15.31
C THR A 219 -10.27 6.48 14.68
N LEU A 220 -10.03 6.50 13.36
CA LEU A 220 -9.35 5.40 12.67
C LEU A 220 -7.87 5.31 13.06
N TYR A 221 -7.21 6.46 13.26
CA TYR A 221 -5.84 6.54 13.76
C TYR A 221 -5.71 5.91 15.15
N GLU A 222 -6.54 6.32 16.11
CA GLU A 222 -6.50 5.78 17.48
C GLU A 222 -6.72 4.27 17.52
N TYR A 223 -7.68 3.78 16.72
CA TYR A 223 -7.88 2.33 16.57
C TYR A 223 -6.63 1.67 16.00
N SER A 224 -6.06 2.23 14.93
CA SER A 224 -4.92 1.64 14.23
C SER A 224 -3.69 1.58 15.13
N LYS A 225 -3.39 2.68 15.85
CA LYS A 225 -2.30 2.76 16.82
C LYS A 225 -2.41 1.71 17.92
N LYS A 226 -3.62 1.50 18.45
CA LYS A 226 -3.87 0.55 19.54
C LYS A 226 -3.79 -0.92 19.09
N ASN A 227 -4.12 -1.20 17.84
CA ASN A 227 -4.26 -2.57 17.33
C ASN A 227 -3.22 -2.94 16.26
N LEU A 228 -2.13 -2.16 16.14
CA LEU A 228 -1.05 -2.45 15.20
C LEU A 228 -0.25 -3.68 15.66
N GLU A 229 -0.69 -4.85 15.20
CA GLU A 229 -0.04 -6.13 15.45
C GLU A 229 1.03 -6.41 14.39
N ASN A 230 2.19 -6.92 14.81
CA ASN A 230 3.30 -7.24 13.92
C ASN A 230 3.15 -8.64 13.30
N SER A 231 2.05 -8.91 12.59
CA SER A 231 1.78 -10.19 11.92
C SER A 231 0.90 -10.01 10.68
N ILE A 232 0.90 -10.98 9.76
CA ILE A 232 0.01 -10.94 8.58
C ILE A 232 -1.47 -11.02 8.99
N THR A 233 -1.79 -11.80 10.03
CA THR A 233 -3.13 -11.86 10.60
C THR A 233 -3.56 -10.50 11.15
N GLY A 234 -2.63 -9.76 11.77
CA GLY A 234 -2.82 -8.38 12.20
C GLY A 234 -3.07 -7.43 11.05
N ASP A 235 -2.27 -7.54 9.98
CA ASP A 235 -2.40 -6.73 8.77
C ASP A 235 -3.81 -6.95 8.14
N ILE A 236 -4.25 -8.20 7.98
CA ILE A 236 -5.58 -8.57 7.47
C ILE A 236 -6.70 -7.97 8.33
N LYS A 237 -6.65 -8.16 9.66
CA LYS A 237 -7.66 -7.61 10.58
C LYS A 237 -7.74 -6.09 10.50
N MET A 238 -6.59 -5.42 10.36
CA MET A 238 -6.53 -3.97 10.24
C MET A 238 -7.14 -3.51 8.91
N THR A 239 -6.77 -4.16 7.80
CA THR A 239 -7.36 -3.91 6.47
C THR A 239 -8.88 -4.09 6.50
N ASP A 240 -9.40 -5.20 7.04
CA ASP A 240 -10.84 -5.46 7.13
C ASP A 240 -11.55 -4.42 8.01
N TYR A 241 -10.92 -4.01 9.12
CA TYR A 241 -11.47 -2.95 9.96
C TYR A 241 -11.53 -1.62 9.21
N TRP A 242 -10.45 -1.22 8.53
CA TRP A 242 -10.41 -0.01 7.71
C TRP A 242 -11.49 -0.05 6.64
N ALA A 243 -11.60 -1.17 5.92
CA ALA A 243 -12.58 -1.35 4.86
C ALA A 243 -14.01 -1.15 5.36
N LYS A 244 -14.36 -1.85 6.45
CA LYS A 244 -15.68 -1.73 7.09
C LYS A 244 -15.95 -0.32 7.62
N TYR A 245 -14.96 0.29 8.27
CA TYR A 245 -15.09 1.64 8.81
C TYR A 245 -15.27 2.71 7.70
N LEU A 246 -14.75 2.43 6.51
CA LEU A 246 -14.82 3.29 5.33
C LEU A 246 -15.96 2.90 4.38
N ASN A 247 -16.71 1.84 4.68
CA ASN A 247 -17.81 1.28 3.89
C ASN A 247 -17.38 0.78 2.50
N ILE A 248 -16.23 0.13 2.42
CA ILE A 248 -15.67 -0.46 1.18
C ILE A 248 -15.28 -1.93 1.35
N GLU A 249 -15.83 -2.62 2.36
CA GLU A 249 -15.56 -4.03 2.66
C GLU A 249 -15.96 -5.00 1.53
N ASN A 250 -16.89 -4.60 0.67
CA ASN A 250 -17.36 -5.43 -0.46
C ASN A 250 -16.60 -5.14 -1.77
N TRP A 251 -15.45 -4.45 -1.69
CA TRP A 251 -14.64 -4.05 -2.85
C TRP A 251 -13.47 -4.99 -3.11
N TYR A 252 -13.23 -5.95 -2.23
CA TYR A 252 -12.23 -6.99 -2.41
C TYR A 252 -12.66 -8.24 -1.63
N THR A 253 -11.93 -9.33 -1.82
CA THR A 253 -12.02 -10.50 -0.97
C THR A 253 -10.63 -11.08 -0.75
N TRP A 254 -10.46 -11.85 0.32
CA TRP A 254 -9.25 -12.61 0.59
C TRP A 254 -9.35 -13.98 -0.05
N ILE A 255 -8.30 -14.39 -0.76
CA ILE A 255 -8.14 -15.75 -1.27
C ILE A 255 -6.84 -16.34 -0.76
N ASP A 256 -6.69 -17.65 -0.90
CA ASP A 256 -5.44 -18.33 -0.62
C ASP A 256 -4.33 -17.78 -1.50
N PHE A 257 -3.15 -17.58 -0.90
CA PHE A 257 -1.99 -17.07 -1.61
C PHE A 257 -1.71 -17.91 -2.86
N GLU A 258 -1.82 -19.24 -2.76
CA GLU A 258 -1.59 -20.21 -3.84
C GLU A 258 -2.67 -20.20 -4.95
N ASP A 259 -3.86 -19.65 -4.70
CA ASP A 259 -4.96 -19.56 -5.68
C ASP A 259 -4.94 -18.26 -6.50
N GLY A 260 -4.15 -17.27 -6.08
CA GLY A 260 -4.00 -16.02 -6.80
C GLY A 260 -3.51 -16.20 -8.24
N ALA A 261 -3.99 -15.33 -9.14
CA ALA A 261 -3.27 -15.13 -10.39
C ALA A 261 -1.85 -14.63 -10.07
N SER A 262 -0.86 -15.10 -10.84
CA SER A 262 0.44 -14.44 -10.88
C SER A 262 0.23 -13.07 -11.53
N ASN A 263 0.15 -12.01 -10.73
CA ASN A 263 0.27 -10.64 -11.26
C ASN A 263 1.66 -10.44 -11.87
#